data_AF-A0A1I4JPI0-F1
#
_entry.id   AF-A0A1I4JPI0-F1
#
_cell.length_a   1.000
_cell.length_b   1.000
_cell.length_c   1.000
_cell.angle_alpha   90.00
_cell.angle_beta   90.00
_cell.angle_gamma   90.00
#
_symmetry.space_group_name_H-M   'P 1'
#
loop_
_entity.id
_entity.type
_entity.pdbx_description
1 polymer ?
#
loop_
_entity_poly.entity_id
_entity_poly.type
_entity_poly.pdbx_seq_one_letter_code
_entity_poly.pdbx_strand_id
1 'polypeptide(L)'
;MGVPRERIRWLVPDWEQPRIEQIPATRKHGFILDLTDHGSLPESFYSGLSGYQKEAGEKEAVLIILATPGAWDPGHLASVPHVRLVRPAATEVARAHLQCLAPDRVDWLSGTPLEELLAAATHASDAARLARLVAESESDDRDTVKEEFTGWKRYLQGWFEKHSSAEDLRERALLVAAALLEDVPADVVMEAADQFFKEVGGVLPPGGALAGRDLCQRLDTIEASQIGENISLEAKRHGLPGAVLMHVWQQRPQLRQALLEWASKISAPNGVAERHLRRIAESLVRLSLLPGGATVRSVVSDWIDKGHTRHRRLAVEILESMALHPATGAGVRKQLYDWAHQKNTSEALAAAVAEICAGRLGREYPRVALTRLRLLASRSDGKAREAVASAARTLVGRPEQRVLVLSEIIDWSSSADGSVRQAGASIFLALTDITDQDLLPSLMAGETPDDSASTLARQLLVRGWRAALLEPAVAEAALTSLAAWLDSSELPDDTVLPVVAAVIRGHLGQQGVARLLVGSSNSTELGRARRHKLVDQLIYTQAAPPTELGTGREPTGEETRSAA
;
A
#
# COMPACT_ATOMS: atom_id res chain seq x y z
N MET A 1 -12.54 -32.21 0.84
CA MET A 1 -12.45 -30.98 1.65
C MET A 1 -11.38 -30.11 1.03
N GLY A 2 -11.74 -28.98 0.45
CA GLY A 2 -10.78 -28.10 -0.22
C GLY A 2 -11.29 -26.67 -0.15
N VAL A 3 -10.39 -25.74 0.17
CA VAL A 3 -10.68 -24.32 0.07
C VAL A 3 -10.75 -23.97 -1.43
N PRO A 4 -11.82 -23.30 -1.91
CA PRO A 4 -11.89 -22.82 -3.29
C PRO A 4 -10.69 -21.92 -3.62
N ARG A 5 -10.14 -22.03 -4.84
CA ARG A 5 -8.98 -21.23 -5.27
C ARG A 5 -9.18 -19.73 -5.06
N GLU A 6 -10.39 -19.24 -5.26
CA GLU A 6 -10.79 -17.83 -5.09
C GLU A 6 -10.68 -17.34 -3.63
N ARG A 7 -10.63 -18.25 -2.67
CA ARG A 7 -10.53 -17.94 -1.23
C ARG A 7 -9.13 -18.12 -0.67
N ILE A 8 -8.14 -18.31 -1.55
CA ILE A 8 -6.72 -18.35 -1.19
C ILE A 8 -6.13 -16.94 -1.33
N ARG A 9 -5.52 -16.42 -0.27
CA ARG A 9 -4.97 -15.06 -0.21
C ARG A 9 -3.50 -15.08 0.15
N TRP A 10 -2.70 -14.24 -0.51
CA TRP A 10 -1.32 -13.99 -0.10
C TRP A 10 -1.31 -13.09 1.13
N LEU A 11 -0.58 -13.51 2.15
CA LEU A 11 -0.30 -12.72 3.34
C LEU A 11 0.92 -11.85 3.05
N VAL A 12 0.78 -10.56 3.32
CA VAL A 12 1.90 -9.62 3.32
C VAL A 12 2.16 -9.22 4.75
N PRO A 13 3.08 -9.92 5.43
CA PRO A 13 3.35 -9.67 6.82
C PRO A 13 3.97 -8.28 7.05
N ASP A 14 3.66 -7.71 8.22
CA ASP A 14 4.13 -6.40 8.69
C ASP A 14 5.21 -6.51 9.78
N TRP A 15 5.79 -7.70 9.94
CA TRP A 15 6.79 -8.02 10.96
C TRP A 15 8.19 -8.22 10.39
N GLU A 16 9.23 -7.91 11.18
CA GLU A 16 10.63 -8.24 10.87
C GLU A 16 10.95 -9.73 11.09
N GLN A 17 10.22 -10.38 11.99
CA GLN A 17 10.35 -11.81 12.30
C GLN A 17 8.96 -12.45 12.32
N PRO A 18 8.80 -13.65 11.74
CA PRO A 18 7.50 -14.31 11.67
C PRO A 18 6.82 -14.54 13.01
N ARG A 19 5.55 -14.12 13.09
CA ARG A 19 4.68 -14.24 14.28
C ARG A 19 3.40 -14.98 13.92
N ILE A 20 3.13 -16.07 14.61
CA ILE A 20 1.97 -16.91 14.29
C ILE A 20 0.65 -16.22 14.66
N GLU A 21 0.68 -15.40 15.70
CA GLU A 21 -0.51 -14.79 16.31
C GLU A 21 -1.19 -13.78 15.39
N GLN A 22 -0.44 -13.30 14.40
CA GLN A 22 -0.88 -12.32 13.43
C GLN A 22 -1.31 -12.97 12.10
N ILE A 23 -1.20 -14.30 11.99
CA ILE A 23 -1.73 -15.06 10.85
C ILE A 23 -3.23 -15.28 11.06
N PRO A 24 -4.09 -14.86 10.12
CA PRO A 24 -5.53 -15.09 10.25
C PRO A 24 -5.88 -16.58 10.06
N ALA A 25 -6.85 -17.06 10.83
CA ALA A 25 -7.54 -18.33 10.60
C ALA A 25 -9.03 -18.03 10.34
N THR A 26 -9.38 -17.74 9.09
CA THR A 26 -10.77 -17.47 8.67
C THR A 26 -11.42 -18.72 8.13
N ARG A 27 -12.70 -18.95 8.47
CA ARG A 27 -13.42 -20.17 8.08
C ARG A 27 -13.43 -20.39 6.56
N LYS A 28 -13.07 -21.58 6.08
CA LYS A 28 -13.02 -21.96 4.65
C LYS A 28 -12.17 -21.02 3.77
N HIS A 29 -11.07 -20.49 4.31
CA HIS A 29 -10.10 -19.66 3.59
C HIS A 29 -8.71 -20.27 3.60
N GLY A 30 -7.92 -19.89 2.60
CA GLY A 30 -6.53 -20.31 2.43
C GLY A 30 -5.62 -19.11 2.52
N PHE A 31 -4.47 -19.26 3.14
CA PHE A 31 -3.48 -18.20 3.27
C PHE A 31 -2.13 -18.70 2.77
N ILE A 32 -1.45 -17.89 1.95
CA ILE A 32 -0.07 -18.14 1.51
C ILE A 32 0.82 -17.17 2.26
N LEU A 33 1.69 -17.69 3.11
CA LEU A 33 2.71 -16.92 3.81
C LEU A 33 4.05 -17.13 3.11
N ASP A 34 4.58 -16.06 2.52
CA ASP A 34 5.89 -16.10 1.89
C ASP A 34 6.99 -15.71 2.89
N LEU A 35 7.83 -16.68 3.24
CA LEU A 35 8.98 -16.54 4.11
C LEU A 35 10.30 -16.76 3.37
N THR A 36 10.32 -16.77 2.03
CA THR A 36 11.55 -17.06 1.28
C THR A 36 12.68 -16.05 1.53
N ASP A 37 12.33 -14.82 1.89
CA ASP A 37 13.30 -13.75 2.22
C ASP A 37 13.81 -13.81 3.67
N HIS A 38 13.34 -14.76 4.48
CA HIS A 38 13.77 -14.89 5.87
C HIS A 38 14.95 -15.87 5.97
N GLY A 39 15.96 -15.51 6.76
CA GLY A 39 17.16 -16.33 6.97
C GLY A 39 16.89 -17.51 7.91
N SER A 40 16.50 -17.22 9.15
CA SER A 40 16.08 -18.22 10.14
C SER A 40 14.78 -17.77 10.82
N LEU A 41 13.93 -18.75 11.13
CA LEU A 41 12.66 -18.50 11.81
C LEU A 41 12.83 -18.67 13.32
N PRO A 42 12.18 -17.83 14.14
CA PRO A 42 12.27 -17.95 15.59
C PRO A 42 11.56 -19.22 16.09
N GLU A 43 12.07 -19.83 17.16
CA GLU A 43 11.46 -21.03 17.77
C GLU A 43 10.01 -20.79 18.22
N SER A 44 9.67 -19.56 18.62
CA SER A 44 8.31 -19.15 18.96
C SER A 44 7.34 -19.30 17.78
N PHE A 45 7.80 -19.08 16.56
CA PHE A 45 6.99 -19.29 15.37
C PHE A 45 6.66 -20.77 15.17
N TYR A 46 7.66 -21.65 15.28
CA TYR A 46 7.47 -23.09 15.12
C TYR A 46 6.57 -23.69 16.19
N SER A 47 6.85 -23.40 17.47
CA SER A 47 6.00 -23.84 18.58
C SER A 47 4.54 -23.35 18.44
N GLY A 48 4.37 -22.14 17.93
CA GLY A 48 3.07 -21.54 17.65
C GLY A 48 2.25 -22.23 16.55
N LEU A 49 2.90 -22.88 15.57
CA LEU A 49 2.22 -23.54 14.45
C LEU A 49 1.25 -24.64 14.90
N SER A 50 1.58 -25.36 15.97
CA SER A 50 0.72 -26.42 16.51
C SER A 50 -0.63 -25.87 17.01
N GLY A 51 -0.60 -24.70 17.67
CA GLY A 51 -1.81 -24.00 18.10
C GLY A 51 -2.64 -23.53 16.91
N TYR A 52 -1.96 -22.93 15.92
CA TYR A 52 -2.60 -22.48 14.68
C TYR A 52 -3.21 -23.64 13.88
N GLN A 53 -2.55 -24.81 13.80
CA GLN A 53 -3.07 -25.97 13.08
C GLN A 53 -4.39 -26.46 13.68
N LYS A 54 -4.52 -26.43 15.01
CA LYS A 54 -5.77 -26.78 15.69
C LYS A 54 -6.88 -25.78 15.37
N GLU A 55 -6.59 -24.48 15.50
CA GLU A 55 -7.56 -23.41 15.19
C GLU A 55 -7.99 -23.44 13.71
N ALA A 56 -7.04 -23.63 12.80
CA ALA A 56 -7.31 -23.74 11.37
C ALA A 56 -8.14 -24.99 11.05
N GLY A 57 -7.89 -26.11 11.74
CA GLY A 57 -8.69 -27.34 11.62
C GLY A 57 -10.15 -27.13 12.00
N GLU A 58 -10.42 -26.48 13.13
CA GLU A 58 -11.79 -26.15 13.59
C GLU A 58 -12.52 -25.24 12.58
N LYS A 59 -11.77 -24.40 11.87
CA LYS A 59 -12.30 -23.43 10.90
C LYS A 59 -12.24 -23.92 9.45
N GLU A 60 -11.77 -25.13 9.18
CA GLU A 60 -11.52 -25.62 7.81
C GLU A 60 -10.65 -24.65 6.98
N ALA A 61 -9.68 -23.99 7.62
CA ALA A 61 -8.74 -23.06 7.01
C ALA A 61 -7.43 -23.77 6.62
N VAL A 62 -6.70 -23.22 5.65
CA VAL A 62 -5.42 -23.78 5.19
C VAL A 62 -4.36 -22.68 5.19
N LEU A 63 -3.17 -22.99 5.72
CA LEU A 63 -1.99 -22.14 5.62
C LEU A 63 -0.93 -22.86 4.77
N ILE A 64 -0.45 -22.18 3.74
CA ILE A 64 0.66 -22.60 2.88
C ILE A 64 1.83 -21.70 3.22
N ILE A 65 2.96 -22.27 3.62
CA ILE A 65 4.17 -21.52 3.94
C ILE A 65 5.19 -21.79 2.83
N LEU A 66 5.68 -20.72 2.20
CA LEU A 66 6.82 -20.78 1.27
C LEU A 66 8.07 -20.42 2.05
N ALA A 67 9.08 -21.29 2.06
CA ALA A 67 10.33 -21.05 2.76
C ALA A 67 11.50 -21.68 2.00
N THR A 68 12.70 -21.14 2.18
CA THR A 68 13.90 -21.78 1.63
C THR A 68 14.31 -22.97 2.51
N PRO A 69 15.00 -23.98 1.95
CA PRO A 69 15.46 -25.14 2.74
C PRO A 69 16.38 -24.77 3.91
N GLY A 70 17.08 -23.63 3.83
CA GLY A 70 17.93 -23.14 4.93
C GLY A 70 17.16 -22.41 6.03
N ALA A 71 15.99 -21.84 5.71
CA ALA A 71 15.16 -21.11 6.66
C ALA A 71 14.17 -21.99 7.42
N TRP A 72 13.81 -23.13 6.84
CA TRP A 72 12.83 -24.07 7.39
C TRP A 72 13.49 -25.25 8.10
N ASP A 73 13.60 -25.15 9.42
CA ASP A 73 14.04 -26.23 10.31
C ASP A 73 13.15 -26.29 11.56
N PRO A 74 11.96 -26.88 11.45
CA PRO A 74 11.03 -26.99 12.58
C PRO A 74 11.50 -28.00 13.64
N GLY A 75 12.53 -28.83 13.36
CA GLY A 75 13.01 -29.87 14.27
C GLY A 75 11.88 -30.72 14.84
N HIS A 76 11.76 -30.73 16.17
CA HIS A 76 10.68 -31.41 16.92
C HIS A 76 9.54 -30.47 17.34
N LEU A 77 9.64 -29.16 17.04
CA LEU A 77 8.70 -28.14 17.51
C LEU A 77 7.39 -28.10 16.69
N ALA A 78 7.43 -28.55 15.43
CA ALA A 78 6.24 -28.64 14.58
C ALA A 78 6.36 -29.79 13.57
N SER A 79 5.25 -30.51 13.35
CA SER A 79 5.14 -31.53 12.30
C SER A 79 4.28 -31.00 11.15
N VAL A 80 4.93 -30.49 10.10
CA VAL A 80 4.26 -29.88 8.94
C VAL A 80 4.65 -30.64 7.66
N PRO A 81 3.67 -31.14 6.88
CA PRO A 81 3.95 -31.71 5.57
C PRO A 81 4.63 -30.68 4.66
N HIS A 82 5.71 -31.07 3.99
CA HIS A 82 6.43 -30.19 3.08
C HIS A 82 6.55 -30.81 1.69
N VAL A 83 6.53 -29.97 0.66
CA VAL A 83 6.78 -30.36 -0.73
C VAL A 83 7.99 -29.56 -1.21
N ARG A 84 9.02 -30.26 -1.67
CA ARG A 84 10.20 -29.60 -2.24
C ARG A 84 9.90 -29.22 -3.69
N LEU A 85 9.78 -27.92 -3.94
CA LEU A 85 9.71 -27.40 -5.31
C LEU A 85 11.11 -27.43 -5.93
N VAL A 86 11.26 -28.18 -7.02
CA VAL A 86 12.48 -28.17 -7.82
C VAL A 86 12.36 -27.06 -8.85
N ARG A 87 13.42 -26.29 -9.02
CA ARG A 87 13.49 -25.24 -10.02
C ARG A 87 13.47 -25.86 -11.42
N PRO A 88 12.53 -25.49 -12.31
CA PRO A 88 12.51 -25.99 -13.68
C PRO A 88 13.74 -25.50 -14.46
N ALA A 89 14.13 -26.24 -15.49
CA ALA A 89 15.25 -25.85 -16.33
C ALA A 89 14.95 -24.54 -17.06
N ALA A 90 15.92 -23.61 -17.11
CA ALA A 90 15.74 -22.31 -17.75
C ALA A 90 15.31 -22.43 -19.22
N THR A 91 15.88 -23.39 -19.93
CA THR A 91 15.53 -23.71 -21.32
C THR A 91 14.08 -24.13 -21.49
N GLU A 92 13.55 -24.97 -20.59
CA GLU A 92 12.15 -25.41 -20.61
C GLU A 92 11.20 -24.25 -20.33
N VAL A 93 11.53 -23.39 -19.36
CA VAL A 93 10.75 -22.19 -19.05
C VAL A 93 10.71 -21.25 -20.25
N ALA A 94 11.87 -20.90 -20.81
CA ALA A 94 11.94 -20.00 -21.97
C ALA A 94 11.18 -20.57 -23.18
N ARG A 95 11.34 -21.87 -23.45
CA ARG A 95 10.61 -22.56 -24.52
C ARG A 95 9.10 -22.52 -24.31
N ALA A 96 8.62 -22.86 -23.11
CA ALA A 96 7.19 -22.85 -22.81
C ALA A 96 6.58 -21.45 -22.96
N HIS A 97 7.30 -20.41 -22.56
CA HIS A 97 6.87 -19.02 -22.77
C HIS A 97 6.84 -18.65 -24.27
N LEU A 98 7.89 -18.98 -25.04
CA LEU A 98 7.92 -18.70 -26.48
C LEU A 98 6.84 -19.47 -27.25
N GLN A 99 6.55 -20.71 -26.87
CA GLN A 99 5.45 -21.48 -27.48
C GLN A 99 4.08 -20.80 -27.34
N CYS A 100 3.90 -19.94 -26.34
CA CYS A 100 2.68 -19.17 -26.16
C CYS A 100 2.73 -17.82 -26.89
N LEU A 101 3.89 -17.16 -26.88
CA LEU A 101 4.06 -15.79 -27.37
C LEU A 101 4.40 -15.72 -28.87
N ALA A 102 5.34 -16.53 -29.33
CA ALA A 102 5.86 -16.57 -30.70
C ALA A 102 6.37 -17.99 -31.03
N PRO A 103 5.46 -18.94 -31.37
CA PRO A 103 5.81 -20.35 -31.58
C PRO A 103 6.86 -20.57 -32.70
N ASP A 104 6.88 -19.68 -33.69
CA ASP A 104 7.80 -19.66 -34.82
C ASP A 104 9.24 -19.32 -34.43
N ARG A 105 9.45 -18.69 -33.28
CA ARG A 105 10.78 -18.28 -32.79
C ARG A 105 11.37 -19.22 -31.73
N VAL A 106 10.76 -20.37 -31.47
CA VAL A 106 11.26 -21.33 -30.47
C VAL A 106 12.69 -21.81 -30.79
N ASP A 107 13.00 -21.99 -32.07
CA ASP A 107 14.31 -22.46 -32.52
C ASP A 107 15.44 -21.45 -32.29
N TRP A 108 15.12 -20.18 -32.03
CA TRP A 108 16.11 -19.16 -31.70
C TRP A 108 16.84 -19.43 -30.39
N LEU A 109 16.20 -20.15 -29.46
CA LEU A 109 16.83 -20.54 -28.20
C LEU A 109 17.95 -21.57 -28.40
N SER A 110 17.96 -22.23 -29.56
CA SER A 110 18.99 -23.20 -29.95
C SER A 110 20.03 -22.47 -30.80
N GLY A 111 21.22 -22.25 -30.23
CA GLY A 111 22.34 -21.59 -30.89
C GLY A 111 22.84 -20.32 -30.18
N THR A 112 24.10 -19.99 -30.48
CA THR A 112 24.75 -18.78 -29.97
C THR A 112 24.09 -17.52 -30.55
N PRO A 113 24.08 -16.41 -29.79
CA PRO A 113 24.51 -16.27 -28.39
C PRO A 113 23.47 -16.63 -27.32
N LEU A 114 22.22 -16.93 -27.68
CA LEU A 114 21.10 -16.98 -26.72
C LEU A 114 21.12 -18.24 -25.85
N GLU A 115 21.63 -19.34 -26.37
CA GLU A 115 21.80 -20.59 -25.61
C GLU A 115 22.70 -20.41 -24.38
N GLU A 116 23.75 -19.58 -24.48
CA GLU A 116 24.68 -19.27 -23.38
C GLU A 116 23.96 -18.58 -22.21
N LEU A 117 22.90 -17.82 -22.49
CA LEU A 117 22.12 -17.11 -21.48
C LEU A 117 21.18 -18.04 -20.69
N LEU A 118 20.90 -19.24 -21.21
CA LEU A 118 19.99 -20.23 -20.61
C LEU A 118 20.74 -21.35 -19.87
N ALA A 119 21.83 -20.99 -19.18
CA ALA A 119 22.59 -21.92 -18.34
C ALA A 119 21.74 -22.49 -17.18
N ALA A 120 22.21 -23.59 -16.58
CA ALA A 120 21.54 -24.24 -15.44
C ALA A 120 21.32 -23.30 -14.23
N ALA A 121 22.17 -22.27 -14.10
CA ALA A 121 22.07 -21.27 -13.03
C ALA A 121 21.09 -20.10 -13.34
N THR A 122 20.56 -19.98 -14.57
CA THR A 122 19.70 -18.86 -15.02
C THR A 122 18.31 -18.90 -14.41
N HIS A 123 17.87 -17.84 -13.74
CA HIS A 123 16.58 -17.82 -13.02
C HIS A 123 15.40 -18.03 -13.96
N ALA A 124 14.34 -18.69 -13.49
CA ALA A 124 13.14 -18.90 -14.29
C ALA A 124 12.52 -17.57 -14.77
N SER A 125 12.61 -16.51 -13.96
CA SER A 125 12.22 -15.15 -14.34
C SER A 125 13.05 -14.59 -15.50
N ASP A 126 14.35 -14.85 -15.49
CA ASP A 126 15.28 -14.41 -16.54
C ASP A 126 15.03 -15.20 -17.83
N ALA A 127 14.81 -16.51 -17.74
CA ALA A 127 14.42 -17.33 -18.87
C ALA A 127 13.11 -16.85 -19.51
N ALA A 128 12.09 -16.56 -18.70
CA ALA A 128 10.83 -15.99 -19.17
C ALA A 128 11.01 -14.58 -19.75
N ARG A 129 11.93 -13.78 -19.21
CA ARG A 129 12.26 -12.46 -19.76
C ARG A 129 12.94 -12.60 -21.12
N LEU A 130 13.92 -13.48 -21.27
CA LEU A 130 14.58 -13.72 -22.56
C LEU A 130 13.57 -14.16 -23.62
N ALA A 131 12.65 -15.07 -23.27
CA ALA A 131 11.57 -15.48 -24.15
C ALA A 131 10.70 -14.30 -24.63
N ARG A 132 10.34 -13.37 -23.73
CA ARG A 132 9.60 -12.15 -24.12
C ARG A 132 10.41 -11.27 -25.07
N LEU A 133 11.70 -11.04 -24.78
CA LEU A 133 12.57 -10.24 -25.65
C LEU A 133 12.69 -10.85 -27.06
N VAL A 134 12.84 -12.18 -27.14
CA VAL A 134 12.86 -12.88 -28.43
C VAL A 134 11.51 -12.76 -29.16
N ALA A 135 10.39 -12.81 -28.45
CA ALA A 135 9.06 -12.65 -29.06
C ALA A 135 8.79 -11.22 -29.56
N GLU A 136 9.22 -10.22 -28.79
CA GLU A 136 8.97 -8.79 -29.05
C GLU A 136 9.98 -8.17 -30.03
N SER A 137 11.12 -8.82 -30.27
CA SER A 137 12.17 -8.28 -31.13
C SER A 137 11.70 -8.09 -32.58
N GLU A 138 11.75 -6.85 -33.08
CA GLU A 138 11.43 -6.56 -34.48
C GLU A 138 12.57 -6.96 -35.43
N SER A 139 13.80 -7.08 -34.93
CA SER A 139 14.97 -7.46 -35.71
C SER A 139 15.23 -8.96 -35.64
N ASP A 140 15.64 -9.56 -36.77
CA ASP A 140 16.07 -10.96 -36.80
C ASP A 140 17.51 -11.17 -36.26
N ASP A 141 17.96 -10.29 -35.36
CA ASP A 141 19.33 -10.26 -34.83
C ASP A 141 19.41 -10.74 -33.38
N ARG A 142 19.99 -11.93 -33.19
CA ARG A 142 20.19 -12.56 -31.88
C ARG A 142 21.19 -11.81 -30.99
N ASP A 143 22.18 -11.11 -31.57
CA ASP A 143 23.16 -10.35 -30.78
C ASP A 143 22.53 -9.11 -30.15
N THR A 144 21.63 -8.45 -30.87
CA THR A 144 20.81 -7.36 -30.31
C THR A 144 19.99 -7.82 -29.12
N VAL A 145 19.31 -8.98 -29.23
CA VAL A 145 18.55 -9.55 -28.10
C VAL A 145 19.46 -9.91 -26.92
N LYS A 146 20.67 -10.42 -27.19
CA LYS A 146 21.67 -10.69 -26.14
C LYS A 146 22.07 -9.41 -25.41
N GLU A 147 22.40 -8.34 -26.14
CA GLU A 147 22.79 -7.06 -25.56
C GLU A 147 21.66 -6.50 -24.70
N GLU A 148 20.44 -6.46 -25.24
CA GLU A 148 19.28 -5.99 -24.50
C GLU A 148 19.03 -6.82 -23.23
N PHE A 149 19.10 -8.15 -23.34
CA PHE A 149 19.00 -9.03 -22.19
C PHE A 149 20.04 -8.68 -21.12
N THR A 150 21.28 -8.41 -21.51
CA THR A 150 22.34 -8.01 -20.58
C THR A 150 22.30 -6.54 -20.15
N GLY A 151 21.24 -5.81 -20.52
CA GLY A 151 21.07 -4.39 -20.19
C GLY A 151 22.07 -3.50 -20.93
N TRP A 152 22.33 -3.81 -22.19
CA TRP A 152 23.22 -3.05 -23.09
C TRP A 152 24.61 -2.80 -22.53
N LYS A 153 25.12 -3.72 -21.68
CA LYS A 153 26.31 -3.47 -20.86
C LYS A 153 27.55 -3.20 -21.71
N ARG A 154 27.80 -4.02 -22.74
CA ARG A 154 28.98 -3.87 -23.61
C ARG A 154 28.85 -2.62 -24.47
N TYR A 155 27.67 -2.40 -25.05
CA TYR A 155 27.38 -1.16 -25.78
C TYR A 155 27.65 0.09 -24.94
N LEU A 156 27.08 0.19 -23.74
CA LEU A 156 27.24 1.35 -22.86
C LEU A 156 28.69 1.52 -22.38
N GLN A 157 29.40 0.43 -22.08
CA GLN A 157 30.84 0.49 -21.78
C GLN A 157 31.62 1.14 -22.92
N GLY A 158 31.45 0.64 -24.15
CA GLY A 158 32.11 1.21 -25.32
C GLY A 158 31.69 2.65 -25.59
N TRP A 159 30.41 2.98 -25.44
CA TRP A 159 29.92 4.35 -25.64
C TRP A 159 30.53 5.32 -24.63
N PHE A 160 30.56 4.97 -23.35
CA PHE A 160 31.12 5.82 -22.28
C PHE A 160 32.64 5.90 -22.26
N GLU A 161 33.32 4.90 -22.83
CA GLU A 161 34.77 4.92 -23.08
C GLU A 161 35.10 5.83 -24.27
N LYS A 162 34.35 5.72 -25.38
CA LYS A 162 34.50 6.60 -26.54
C LYS A 162 34.23 8.07 -26.19
N HIS A 163 33.25 8.33 -25.33
CA HIS A 163 32.85 9.68 -24.90
C HIS A 163 33.37 9.98 -23.48
N SER A 164 34.66 9.73 -23.24
CA SER A 164 35.28 9.93 -21.92
C SER A 164 35.87 11.32 -21.72
N SER A 165 35.94 12.15 -22.76
CA SER A 165 36.60 13.46 -22.70
C SER A 165 35.77 14.50 -21.92
N ALA A 166 36.41 15.61 -21.55
CA ALA A 166 35.70 16.73 -20.91
C ALA A 166 34.71 17.42 -21.87
N GLU A 167 34.98 17.39 -23.17
CA GLU A 167 34.12 17.99 -24.20
C GLU A 167 32.81 17.20 -24.39
N ASP A 168 32.84 15.88 -24.16
CA ASP A 168 31.67 15.00 -24.28
C ASP A 168 30.74 15.05 -23.06
N LEU A 169 31.11 15.77 -22.00
CA LEU A 169 30.35 15.78 -20.76
C LEU A 169 28.92 16.29 -20.96
N ARG A 170 28.71 17.18 -21.94
CA ARG A 170 27.40 17.72 -22.28
C ARG A 170 26.51 16.68 -22.97
N GLU A 171 27.08 15.83 -23.81
CA GLU A 171 26.42 14.70 -24.47
C GLU A 171 26.13 13.57 -23.47
N ARG A 172 27.04 13.31 -22.52
CA ARG A 172 26.78 12.36 -21.42
C ARG A 172 25.63 12.83 -20.53
N ALA A 173 25.58 14.13 -20.20
CA ALA A 173 24.49 14.71 -19.45
C ALA A 173 23.16 14.62 -20.22
N LEU A 174 23.18 14.85 -21.54
CA LEU A 174 22.02 14.67 -22.40
C LEU A 174 21.54 13.22 -22.45
N LEU A 175 22.45 12.24 -22.57
CA LEU A 175 22.09 10.82 -22.55
C LEU A 175 21.39 10.44 -21.24
N VAL A 176 21.89 10.92 -20.09
CA VAL A 176 21.28 10.68 -18.78
C VAL A 176 19.92 11.37 -18.66
N ALA A 177 19.79 12.61 -19.16
CA ALA A 177 18.53 13.34 -19.14
C ALA A 177 17.47 12.68 -20.01
N ALA A 178 17.82 12.30 -21.24
CA ALA A 178 16.92 11.57 -22.14
C ALA A 178 16.52 10.22 -21.55
N ALA A 179 17.43 9.52 -20.86
CA ALA A 179 17.13 8.27 -20.19
C ALA A 179 16.18 8.42 -18.99
N LEU A 180 16.32 9.49 -18.20
CA LEU A 180 15.40 9.78 -17.09
C LEU A 180 14.02 10.23 -17.59
N LEU A 181 14.01 11.02 -18.66
CA LEU A 181 12.84 11.68 -19.25
C LEU A 181 12.48 11.06 -20.60
N GLU A 182 12.42 9.73 -20.66
CA GLU A 182 12.08 9.02 -21.90
C GLU A 182 10.66 9.39 -22.37
N ASP A 183 10.54 9.68 -23.67
CA ASP A 183 9.32 10.10 -24.35
C ASP A 183 8.76 11.43 -23.80
N VAL A 184 9.65 12.41 -23.61
CA VAL A 184 9.34 13.77 -23.14
C VAL A 184 9.77 14.79 -24.19
N PRO A 185 9.09 15.96 -24.31
CA PRO A 185 9.46 17.02 -25.25
C PRO A 185 10.92 17.44 -25.20
N ALA A 186 11.49 17.72 -26.38
CA ALA A 186 12.92 17.99 -26.55
C ALA A 186 13.40 19.21 -25.76
N ASP A 187 12.59 20.27 -25.66
CA ASP A 187 12.91 21.47 -24.89
C ASP A 187 13.10 21.15 -23.40
N VAL A 188 12.20 20.34 -22.82
CA VAL A 188 12.27 19.90 -21.42
C VAL A 188 13.51 19.04 -21.17
N VAL A 189 13.77 18.06 -22.05
CA VAL A 189 14.93 17.16 -21.92
C VAL A 189 16.24 17.92 -22.05
N MET A 190 16.33 18.86 -22.99
CA MET A 190 17.55 19.63 -23.26
C MET A 190 17.88 20.60 -22.12
N GLU A 191 16.88 21.30 -21.60
CA GLU A 191 17.06 22.16 -20.43
C GLU A 191 17.39 21.33 -19.18
N ALA A 192 16.75 20.17 -18.98
CA ALA A 192 17.10 19.25 -17.89
C ALA A 192 18.55 18.73 -18.01
N ALA A 193 19.02 18.43 -19.22
CA ALA A 193 20.40 18.04 -19.50
C ALA A 193 21.40 19.15 -19.15
N ASP A 194 21.11 20.39 -19.54
CA ASP A 194 21.96 21.54 -19.24
C ASP A 194 22.00 21.83 -17.73
N GLN A 195 20.89 21.62 -17.01
CA GLN A 195 20.86 21.68 -15.54
C GLN A 195 21.72 20.58 -14.91
N PHE A 196 21.63 19.33 -15.39
CA PHE A 196 22.47 18.24 -14.89
C PHE A 196 23.95 18.49 -15.15
N PHE A 197 24.28 18.97 -16.34
CA PHE A 197 25.64 19.33 -16.74
C PHE A 197 26.24 20.38 -15.79
N LYS A 198 25.47 21.41 -15.43
CA LYS A 198 25.89 22.41 -14.42
C LYS A 198 26.02 21.81 -13.02
N GLU A 199 25.12 20.92 -12.63
CA GLU A 199 25.15 20.25 -11.32
C GLU A 199 26.46 19.49 -11.10
N VAL A 200 27.00 18.88 -12.16
CA VAL A 200 28.29 18.16 -12.12
C VAL A 200 29.50 19.04 -12.38
N GLY A 201 29.34 20.37 -12.33
CA GLY A 201 30.43 21.36 -12.47
C GLY A 201 30.75 21.77 -13.90
N GLY A 202 29.92 21.40 -14.88
CA GLY A 202 30.06 21.84 -16.27
C GLY A 202 29.77 23.33 -16.45
N VAL A 203 30.51 23.98 -17.36
CA VAL A 203 30.31 25.38 -17.73
C VAL A 203 29.79 25.43 -19.17
N LEU A 204 28.61 26.00 -19.38
CA LEU A 204 28.04 26.12 -20.72
C LEU A 204 28.91 27.02 -21.61
N PRO A 205 29.05 26.70 -22.91
CA PRO A 205 29.81 27.53 -23.83
C PRO A 205 29.21 28.94 -23.98
N PRO A 206 30.05 29.96 -24.28
CA PRO A 206 29.57 31.29 -24.63
C PRO A 206 28.56 31.22 -25.79
N GLY A 207 27.41 31.88 -25.65
CA GLY A 207 26.30 31.79 -26.61
C GLY A 207 25.14 30.89 -26.14
N GLY A 208 25.29 30.15 -25.05
CA GLY A 208 24.20 29.40 -24.43
C GLY A 208 23.58 28.37 -25.38
N ALA A 209 22.26 28.38 -25.54
CA ALA A 209 21.54 27.46 -26.42
C ALA A 209 21.92 27.58 -27.91
N LEU A 210 22.44 28.73 -28.35
CA LEU A 210 22.92 28.93 -29.72
C LEU A 210 24.31 28.32 -29.96
N ALA A 211 24.99 27.84 -28.91
CA ALA A 211 26.35 27.34 -28.99
C ALA A 211 26.42 25.80 -29.00
N GLY A 212 27.31 25.28 -29.85
CA GLY A 212 27.55 23.85 -30.04
C GLY A 212 26.77 23.26 -31.21
N ARG A 213 26.60 21.94 -31.19
CA ARG A 213 25.95 21.17 -32.27
C ARG A 213 24.43 21.33 -32.21
N ASP A 214 23.79 21.28 -33.38
CA ASP A 214 22.33 21.26 -33.52
C ASP A 214 21.71 20.04 -32.84
N LEU A 215 20.41 20.15 -32.52
CA LEU A 215 19.65 19.08 -31.85
C LEU A 215 19.83 17.72 -32.55
N CYS A 216 19.63 17.66 -33.87
CA CYS A 216 19.76 16.39 -34.61
C CYS A 216 21.13 15.72 -34.42
N GLN A 217 22.22 16.49 -34.51
CA GLN A 217 23.57 15.96 -34.32
C GLN A 217 23.82 15.49 -32.87
N ARG A 218 23.24 16.18 -31.89
CA ARG A 218 23.31 15.76 -30.48
C ARG A 218 22.51 14.47 -30.26
N LEU A 219 21.31 14.34 -30.83
CA LEU A 219 20.49 13.13 -30.76
C LEU A 219 21.17 11.95 -31.45
N ASP A 220 21.78 12.17 -32.61
CA ASP A 220 22.57 11.15 -33.31
C ASP A 220 23.73 10.66 -32.45
N THR A 221 24.37 11.55 -31.69
CA THR A 221 25.51 11.20 -30.81
C THR A 221 25.09 10.31 -29.63
N ILE A 222 23.95 10.61 -29.03
CA ILE A 222 23.40 9.80 -27.92
C ILE A 222 22.55 8.62 -28.41
N GLU A 223 22.45 8.45 -29.73
CA GLU A 223 21.62 7.45 -30.39
C GLU A 223 20.16 7.48 -29.94
N ALA A 224 19.57 8.68 -29.94
CA ALA A 224 18.15 8.92 -29.70
C ALA A 224 17.42 9.30 -31.00
N SER A 225 16.11 9.09 -31.02
CA SER A 225 15.21 9.57 -32.08
C SER A 225 14.35 10.71 -31.55
N GLN A 226 13.96 11.61 -32.46
CA GLN A 226 12.88 12.57 -32.22
C GLN A 226 11.57 12.01 -32.82
N ILE A 227 10.55 11.83 -31.99
CA ILE A 227 9.21 11.39 -32.39
C ILE A 227 8.23 12.55 -32.13
N GLY A 228 7.89 13.29 -33.18
CA GLY A 228 7.16 14.54 -33.04
C GLY A 228 7.99 15.56 -32.25
N GLU A 229 7.48 16.00 -31.10
CA GLU A 229 8.22 16.91 -30.20
C GLU A 229 9.06 16.15 -29.16
N ASN A 230 8.87 14.85 -29.01
CA ASN A 230 9.48 14.05 -27.94
C ASN A 230 10.82 13.44 -28.33
N ILE A 231 11.70 13.23 -27.35
CA ILE A 231 12.94 12.46 -27.50
C ILE A 231 12.72 11.05 -26.97
N SER A 232 13.14 10.05 -27.74
CA SER A 232 13.08 8.65 -27.36
C SER A 232 14.39 7.91 -27.66
N LEU A 233 14.99 7.32 -26.62
CA LEU A 233 16.06 6.33 -26.76
C LEU A 233 15.49 4.95 -27.10
N GLU A 234 14.29 4.64 -26.62
CA GLU A 234 13.60 3.37 -26.85
C GLU A 234 13.40 3.11 -28.35
N ALA A 235 13.08 4.16 -29.11
CA ALA A 235 12.87 4.11 -30.56
C ALA A 235 14.11 3.71 -31.36
N LYS A 236 15.32 3.85 -30.80
CA LYS A 236 16.54 3.32 -31.41
C LYS A 236 16.89 1.95 -30.87
N ARG A 237 16.77 1.77 -29.55
CA ARG A 237 17.09 0.53 -28.83
C ARG A 237 16.14 0.32 -27.67
N HIS A 238 15.34 -0.72 -27.75
CA HIS A 238 14.44 -1.13 -26.70
C HIS A 238 15.21 -1.37 -25.38
N GLY A 239 14.68 -0.88 -24.27
CA GLY A 239 15.27 -0.96 -22.93
C GLY A 239 16.50 -0.07 -22.68
N LEU A 240 16.96 0.72 -23.66
CA LEU A 240 18.14 1.58 -23.50
C LEU A 240 18.02 2.64 -22.38
N PRO A 241 16.88 3.35 -22.19
CA PRO A 241 16.75 4.35 -21.12
C PRO A 241 17.06 3.76 -19.74
N GLY A 242 16.44 2.62 -19.41
CA GLY A 242 16.67 1.93 -18.14
C GLY A 242 18.11 1.44 -17.98
N ALA A 243 18.70 0.94 -19.07
CA ALA A 243 20.08 0.47 -19.09
C ALA A 243 21.10 1.60 -18.83
N VAL A 244 20.90 2.78 -19.43
CA VAL A 244 21.74 3.97 -19.20
C VAL A 244 21.75 4.35 -17.73
N LEU A 245 20.56 4.51 -17.13
CA LEU A 245 20.45 4.90 -15.72
C LEU A 245 21.10 3.87 -14.80
N MET A 246 20.85 2.57 -15.05
CA MET A 246 21.48 1.48 -14.30
C MET A 246 23.01 1.50 -14.42
N HIS A 247 23.53 1.68 -15.64
CA HIS A 247 24.97 1.74 -15.89
C HIS A 247 25.60 2.90 -15.11
N VAL A 248 25.07 4.11 -15.23
CA VAL A 248 25.58 5.30 -14.54
C VAL A 248 25.51 5.11 -13.03
N TRP A 249 24.41 4.58 -12.51
CA TRP A 249 24.21 4.32 -11.09
C TRP A 249 25.22 3.32 -10.50
N GLN A 250 25.56 2.27 -11.25
CA GLN A 250 26.50 1.25 -10.82
C GLN A 250 27.96 1.69 -10.97
N GLN A 251 28.30 2.31 -12.10
CA GLN A 251 29.70 2.66 -12.44
C GLN A 251 30.16 3.97 -11.81
N ARG A 252 29.24 4.85 -11.38
CA ARG A 252 29.56 6.15 -10.76
C ARG A 252 28.86 6.33 -9.41
N PRO A 253 29.21 5.56 -8.35
CA PRO A 253 28.58 5.69 -7.03
C PRO A 253 28.58 7.10 -6.45
N GLN A 254 29.62 7.88 -6.71
CA GLN A 254 29.77 9.28 -6.28
C GLN A 254 28.74 10.23 -6.92
N LEU A 255 28.14 9.84 -8.07
CA LEU A 255 27.17 10.65 -8.80
C LEU A 255 25.74 10.44 -8.30
N ARG A 256 25.49 9.40 -7.48
CA ARG A 256 24.12 9.04 -7.04
C ARG A 256 23.42 10.18 -6.34
N GLN A 257 24.12 10.86 -5.42
CA GLN A 257 23.58 12.01 -4.69
C GLN A 257 23.19 13.13 -5.66
N ALA A 258 24.13 13.57 -6.50
CA ALA A 258 23.89 14.64 -7.48
C ALA A 258 22.79 14.29 -8.50
N LEU A 259 22.71 13.02 -8.94
CA LEU A 259 21.64 12.56 -9.82
C LEU A 259 20.26 12.68 -9.15
N LEU A 260 20.14 12.29 -7.89
CA LEU A 260 18.88 12.40 -7.15
C LEU A 260 18.52 13.85 -6.84
N GLU A 261 19.49 14.67 -6.43
CA GLU A 261 19.29 16.10 -6.18
C GLU A 261 18.88 16.84 -7.45
N TRP A 262 19.51 16.54 -8.59
CA TRP A 262 19.10 17.06 -9.89
C TRP A 262 17.69 16.60 -10.26
N ALA A 263 17.36 15.31 -10.11
CA ALA A 263 16.01 14.80 -10.35
C ALA A 263 14.96 15.50 -9.47
N SER A 264 15.32 15.86 -8.23
CA SER A 264 14.49 16.70 -7.36
C SER A 264 14.29 18.11 -7.93
N LYS A 265 15.36 18.78 -8.37
CA LYS A 265 15.31 20.16 -8.87
C LYS A 265 14.43 20.25 -10.11
N ILE A 266 14.60 19.36 -11.09
CA ILE A 266 13.80 19.39 -12.32
C ILE A 266 12.33 19.07 -12.08
N SER A 267 12.00 18.33 -11.02
CA SER A 267 10.64 17.95 -10.65
C SER A 267 9.98 18.90 -9.63
N ALA A 268 10.69 19.94 -9.20
CA ALA A 268 10.20 20.94 -8.25
C ALA A 268 9.04 21.77 -8.81
N PRO A 269 8.29 22.49 -7.95
CA PRO A 269 7.43 23.58 -8.42
C PRO A 269 8.20 24.54 -9.32
N ASN A 270 7.67 24.81 -10.53
CA ASN A 270 8.34 25.58 -11.58
C ASN A 270 9.63 24.95 -12.15
N GLY A 271 9.91 23.68 -11.80
CA GLY A 271 10.97 22.89 -12.41
C GLY A 271 10.60 22.51 -13.85
N VAL A 272 11.62 22.36 -14.69
CA VAL A 272 11.43 22.11 -16.13
C VAL A 272 10.61 20.83 -16.42
N ALA A 273 10.73 19.82 -15.57
CA ALA A 273 10.06 18.52 -15.70
C ALA A 273 8.91 18.34 -14.70
N GLU A 274 8.35 19.44 -14.16
CA GLU A 274 7.27 19.40 -13.16
C GLU A 274 6.03 18.62 -13.62
N ARG A 275 5.77 18.55 -14.94
CA ARG A 275 4.62 17.81 -15.50
C ARG A 275 4.91 16.32 -15.74
N HIS A 276 6.14 15.87 -15.52
CA HIS A 276 6.62 14.52 -15.84
C HIS A 276 7.00 13.70 -14.59
N LEU A 277 6.39 14.01 -13.44
CA LEU A 277 6.67 13.40 -12.14
C LEU A 277 6.62 11.87 -12.16
N ARG A 278 5.60 11.30 -12.81
CA ARG A 278 5.40 9.85 -12.88
C ARG A 278 6.57 9.13 -13.52
N ARG A 279 7.10 9.68 -14.62
CA ARG A 279 8.26 9.12 -15.33
C ARG A 279 9.50 9.13 -14.44
N ILE A 280 9.75 10.25 -13.76
CA ILE A 280 10.86 10.38 -12.81
C ILE A 280 10.69 9.36 -11.68
N ALA A 281 9.48 9.24 -11.11
CA ALA A 281 9.19 8.28 -10.05
C ALA A 281 9.50 6.83 -10.46
N GLU A 282 9.03 6.40 -11.63
CA GLU A 282 9.27 5.05 -12.17
C GLU A 282 10.77 4.75 -12.29
N SER A 283 11.55 5.71 -12.81
CA SER A 283 13.00 5.57 -12.94
C SER A 283 13.69 5.49 -11.58
N LEU A 284 13.29 6.32 -10.61
CA LEU A 284 13.86 6.29 -9.26
C LEU A 284 13.51 5.00 -8.50
N VAL A 285 12.29 4.47 -8.70
CA VAL A 285 11.92 3.16 -8.17
C VAL A 285 12.84 2.08 -8.73
N ARG A 286 13.12 2.05 -10.03
CA ARG A 286 14.06 1.09 -10.63
C ARG A 286 15.46 1.20 -10.04
N LEU A 287 15.97 2.43 -9.87
CA LEU A 287 17.28 2.66 -9.25
C LEU A 287 17.32 2.21 -7.78
N SER A 288 16.20 2.32 -7.06
CA SER A 288 16.10 1.85 -5.67
C SER A 288 16.26 0.34 -5.51
N LEU A 289 16.06 -0.43 -6.58
CA LEU A 289 16.23 -1.89 -6.60
C LEU A 289 17.70 -2.31 -6.77
N LEU A 290 18.58 -1.38 -7.15
CA LEU A 290 20.00 -1.64 -7.42
C LEU A 290 20.86 -1.47 -6.16
N PRO A 291 22.10 -2.01 -6.13
CA PRO A 291 23.06 -1.71 -5.09
C PRO A 291 23.24 -0.19 -4.89
N GLY A 292 23.16 0.26 -3.63
CA GLY A 292 23.13 1.69 -3.30
C GLY A 292 21.73 2.32 -3.33
N GLY A 293 20.67 1.57 -3.63
CA GLY A 293 19.27 2.05 -3.64
C GLY A 293 18.79 2.62 -2.29
N ALA A 294 19.49 2.33 -1.19
CA ALA A 294 19.26 3.00 0.10
C ALA A 294 19.40 4.53 0.02
N THR A 295 20.25 5.05 -0.88
CA THR A 295 20.38 6.50 -1.12
C THR A 295 19.09 7.09 -1.67
N VAL A 296 18.36 6.37 -2.53
CA VAL A 296 17.05 6.81 -3.05
C VAL A 296 16.08 7.02 -1.89
N ARG A 297 16.01 6.05 -0.96
CA ARG A 297 15.14 6.16 0.22
C ARG A 297 15.49 7.37 1.08
N SER A 298 16.77 7.62 1.33
CA SER A 298 17.23 8.78 2.13
C SER A 298 16.79 10.10 1.49
N VAL A 299 17.07 10.27 0.19
CA VAL A 299 16.77 11.53 -0.51
C VAL A 299 15.26 11.75 -0.64
N VAL A 300 14.49 10.71 -0.92
CA VAL A 300 13.02 10.80 -0.96
C VAL A 300 12.44 11.15 0.41
N SER A 301 13.06 10.69 1.50
CA SER A 301 12.67 11.07 2.86
C SER A 301 12.97 12.56 3.13
N ASP A 302 14.14 13.03 2.71
CA ASP A 302 14.52 14.45 2.80
C ASP A 302 13.56 15.35 2.00
N TRP A 303 13.04 14.88 0.86
CA TRP A 303 12.04 15.63 0.09
C TRP A 303 10.70 15.78 0.82
N ILE A 304 10.34 14.82 1.68
CA ILE A 304 9.14 14.94 2.50
C ILE A 304 9.38 15.92 3.65
N ASP A 305 10.52 15.83 4.31
CA ASP A 305 10.85 16.65 5.48
C ASP A 305 11.13 18.13 5.12
N LYS A 306 11.84 18.36 4.01
CA LYS A 306 12.40 19.67 3.65
C LYS A 306 11.86 20.22 2.34
N GLY A 307 11.14 19.40 1.56
CA GLY A 307 10.66 19.77 0.23
C GLY A 307 9.33 20.53 0.25
N HIS A 308 9.01 21.17 -0.87
CA HIS A 308 7.74 21.88 -1.06
C HIS A 308 6.60 20.89 -1.34
N THR A 309 5.33 21.34 -1.27
CA THR A 309 4.13 20.48 -1.36
C THR A 309 4.12 19.52 -2.57
N ARG A 310 4.62 19.92 -3.74
CA ARG A 310 4.68 19.05 -4.94
C ARG A 310 5.80 17.99 -4.87
N HIS A 311 6.95 18.31 -4.27
CA HIS A 311 8.01 17.33 -3.99
C HIS A 311 7.55 16.25 -3.04
N ARG A 312 6.78 16.63 -2.01
CA ARG A 312 6.17 15.69 -1.08
C ARG A 312 5.26 14.70 -1.82
N ARG A 313 4.44 15.16 -2.76
CA ARG A 313 3.54 14.27 -3.54
C ARG A 313 4.33 13.25 -4.37
N LEU A 314 5.37 13.70 -5.07
CA LEU A 314 6.27 12.80 -5.80
C LEU A 314 6.92 11.78 -4.86
N ALA A 315 7.42 12.22 -3.70
CA ALA A 315 8.04 11.35 -2.73
C ALA A 315 7.08 10.30 -2.17
N VAL A 316 5.84 10.69 -1.88
CA VAL A 316 4.74 9.79 -1.49
C VAL A 316 4.50 8.73 -2.57
N GLU A 317 4.42 9.13 -3.84
CA GLU A 317 4.16 8.21 -4.96
C GLU A 317 5.31 7.20 -5.16
N ILE A 318 6.57 7.65 -5.02
CA ILE A 318 7.75 6.79 -5.05
C ILE A 318 7.73 5.80 -3.89
N LEU A 319 7.57 6.29 -2.65
CA LEU A 319 7.57 5.42 -1.46
C LEU A 319 6.42 4.42 -1.47
N GLU A 320 5.23 4.83 -1.93
CA GLU A 320 4.10 3.93 -2.09
C GLU A 320 4.42 2.83 -3.12
N SER A 321 4.95 3.21 -4.29
CA SER A 321 5.35 2.24 -5.32
C SER A 321 6.41 1.26 -4.80
N MET A 322 7.40 1.75 -4.06
CA MET A 322 8.41 0.91 -3.42
C MET A 322 7.82 0.03 -2.31
N ALA A 323 6.85 0.52 -1.54
CA ALA A 323 6.19 -0.24 -0.47
C ALA A 323 5.39 -1.45 -0.98
N LEU A 324 4.90 -1.38 -2.22
CA LEU A 324 4.18 -2.46 -2.91
C LEU A 324 5.11 -3.41 -3.67
N HIS A 325 6.35 -3.01 -3.95
CA HIS A 325 7.27 -3.80 -4.74
C HIS A 325 7.75 -5.05 -3.98
N PRO A 326 7.84 -6.24 -4.60
CA PRO A 326 8.26 -7.46 -3.90
C PRO A 326 9.65 -7.36 -3.24
N ALA A 327 10.63 -6.80 -3.96
CA ALA A 327 12.01 -6.76 -3.48
C ALA A 327 12.32 -5.65 -2.46
N THR A 328 11.62 -4.52 -2.51
CA THR A 328 11.89 -3.35 -1.63
C THR A 328 10.78 -3.07 -0.63
N GLY A 329 9.62 -3.69 -0.82
CA GLY A 329 8.41 -3.43 -0.06
C GLY A 329 8.57 -3.70 1.42
N ALA A 330 9.19 -4.82 1.81
CA ALA A 330 9.43 -5.11 3.23
C ALA A 330 10.24 -4.00 3.91
N GLY A 331 11.35 -3.58 3.29
CA GLY A 331 12.22 -2.52 3.82
C GLY A 331 11.54 -1.16 3.90
N VAL A 332 10.76 -0.77 2.89
CA VAL A 332 10.03 0.52 2.91
C VAL A 332 8.85 0.48 3.89
N ARG A 333 8.09 -0.61 3.93
CA ARG A 333 7.00 -0.75 4.90
C ARG A 333 7.53 -0.70 6.33
N LYS A 334 8.69 -1.28 6.63
CA LYS A 334 9.37 -1.11 7.92
C LYS A 334 9.68 0.36 8.21
N GLN A 335 10.29 1.06 7.27
CA GLN A 335 10.60 2.49 7.43
C GLN A 335 9.34 3.33 7.71
N LEU A 336 8.22 3.07 7.02
CA LEU A 336 6.94 3.72 7.28
C LEU A 336 6.40 3.38 8.69
N TYR A 337 6.63 2.16 9.17
CA TYR A 337 6.28 1.76 10.54
C TYR A 337 7.15 2.49 11.58
N ASP A 338 8.45 2.55 11.36
CA ASP A 338 9.39 3.24 12.23
C ASP A 338 9.03 4.72 12.36
N TRP A 339 8.71 5.39 11.24
CA TRP A 339 8.22 6.76 11.24
C TRP A 339 6.86 6.93 11.94
N ALA A 340 5.95 5.97 11.80
CA ALA A 340 4.69 6.02 12.54
C ALA A 340 4.91 5.95 14.06
N HIS A 341 5.90 5.17 14.49
CA HIS A 341 6.19 4.88 15.89
C HIS A 341 7.08 5.92 16.59
N GLN A 342 8.03 6.52 15.88
CA GLN A 342 9.06 7.39 16.45
C GLN A 342 8.55 8.77 16.87
N LYS A 343 8.71 9.13 18.14
CA LYS A 343 8.21 10.42 18.69
C LYS A 343 8.79 11.68 18.01
N ASN A 344 9.98 11.59 17.43
CA ASN A 344 10.67 12.72 16.77
C ASN A 344 10.35 12.85 15.27
N THR A 345 9.52 11.98 14.69
CA THR A 345 9.07 12.12 13.29
C THR A 345 8.39 13.47 13.07
N SER A 346 8.74 14.14 11.98
CA SER A 346 8.16 15.43 11.60
C SER A 346 6.67 15.30 11.27
N GLU A 347 5.96 16.41 11.32
CA GLU A 347 4.55 16.45 10.89
C GLU A 347 4.39 16.11 9.41
N ALA A 348 5.34 16.55 8.57
CA ALA A 348 5.35 16.26 7.14
C ALA A 348 5.52 14.77 6.85
N LEU A 349 6.45 14.09 7.53
CA LEU A 349 6.63 12.63 7.42
C LEU A 349 5.42 11.87 7.96
N ALA A 350 4.89 12.27 9.11
CA ALA A 350 3.70 11.64 9.68
C ALA A 350 2.49 11.74 8.72
N ALA A 351 2.29 12.91 8.12
CA ALA A 351 1.25 13.13 7.14
C ALA A 351 1.49 12.33 5.84
N ALA A 352 2.73 12.21 5.37
CA ALA A 352 3.09 11.39 4.22
C ALA A 352 2.84 9.89 4.48
N VAL A 353 3.16 9.38 5.68
CA VAL A 353 2.84 8.00 6.07
C VAL A 353 1.34 7.76 6.02
N ALA A 354 0.54 8.69 6.56
CA ALA A 354 -0.92 8.58 6.50
C ALA A 354 -1.45 8.60 5.06
N GLU A 355 -0.89 9.47 4.20
CA GLU A 355 -1.24 9.58 2.77
C GLU A 355 -0.92 8.28 2.01
N ILE A 356 0.27 7.70 2.20
CA ILE A 356 0.65 6.40 1.63
C ILE A 356 -0.30 5.30 2.12
N CYS A 357 -0.62 5.28 3.42
CA CYS A 357 -1.56 4.31 4.00
C CYS A 357 -2.99 4.47 3.46
N ALA A 358 -3.41 5.68 3.08
CA ALA A 358 -4.71 5.94 2.46
C ALA A 358 -4.76 5.48 0.99
N GLY A 359 -3.61 5.45 0.31
CA GLY A 359 -3.48 5.14 -1.11
C GLY A 359 -3.53 3.65 -1.46
N ARG A 360 -2.76 3.26 -2.46
CA ARG A 360 -2.64 1.87 -2.97
C ARG A 360 -2.15 0.91 -1.90
N LEU A 361 -1.28 1.34 -0.97
CA LEU A 361 -0.87 0.49 0.16
C LEU A 361 -2.06 0.06 1.01
N GLY A 362 -2.94 0.99 1.37
CA GLY A 362 -4.17 0.65 2.10
C GLY A 362 -5.18 -0.13 1.27
N ARG A 363 -5.22 0.10 -0.04
CA ARG A 363 -6.06 -0.68 -0.96
C ARG A 363 -5.64 -2.16 -1.00
N GLU A 364 -4.36 -2.42 -1.17
CA GLU A 364 -3.84 -3.78 -1.36
C GLU A 364 -3.58 -4.49 -0.03
N TYR A 365 -3.18 -3.74 1.01
CA TYR A 365 -2.83 -4.24 2.33
C TYR A 365 -3.48 -3.42 3.46
N PRO A 366 -4.82 -3.44 3.59
CA PRO A 366 -5.56 -2.55 4.50
C PRO A 366 -5.13 -2.70 5.96
N ARG A 367 -4.91 -3.92 6.46
CA ARG A 367 -4.44 -4.14 7.84
C ARG A 367 -3.05 -3.55 8.08
N VAL A 368 -2.16 -3.65 7.10
CA VAL A 368 -0.80 -3.09 7.16
C VAL A 368 -0.86 -1.56 7.26
N ALA A 369 -1.72 -0.92 6.47
CA ALA A 369 -1.97 0.52 6.57
C ALA A 369 -2.58 0.90 7.93
N LEU A 370 -3.59 0.16 8.38
CA LEU A 370 -4.30 0.41 9.64
C LEU A 370 -3.39 0.30 10.86
N THR A 371 -2.45 -0.64 10.90
CA THR A 371 -1.42 -0.72 11.96
C THR A 371 -0.64 0.60 12.08
N ARG A 372 -0.22 1.21 10.96
CA ARG A 372 0.55 2.47 10.94
C ARG A 372 -0.31 3.67 11.30
N LEU A 373 -1.55 3.71 10.81
CA LEU A 373 -2.51 4.74 11.17
C LEU A 373 -2.83 4.71 12.68
N ARG A 374 -2.97 3.52 13.28
CA ARG A 374 -3.14 3.36 14.73
C ARG A 374 -1.96 3.94 15.50
N LEU A 375 -0.74 3.61 15.09
CA LEU A 375 0.48 4.13 15.72
C LEU A 375 0.53 5.65 15.65
N LEU A 376 0.28 6.24 14.47
CA LEU A 376 0.22 7.68 14.28
C LEU A 376 -0.86 8.34 15.14
N ALA A 377 -2.06 7.75 15.21
CA ALA A 377 -3.19 8.29 15.97
C ALA A 377 -2.95 8.23 17.49
N SER A 378 -2.18 7.24 17.96
CA SER A 378 -1.89 7.02 19.38
C SER A 378 -0.78 7.95 19.92
N ARG A 379 -0.21 8.81 19.08
CA ARG A 379 0.82 9.76 19.49
C ARG A 379 0.25 10.89 20.33
N SER A 380 0.94 11.20 21.43
CA SER A 380 0.55 12.30 22.32
C SER A 380 0.77 13.70 21.75
N ASP A 381 1.56 13.84 20.68
CA ASP A 381 1.86 15.14 20.06
C ASP A 381 0.74 15.68 19.16
N GLY A 382 -0.24 14.85 18.80
CA GLY A 382 -1.42 15.23 18.01
C GLY A 382 -1.13 15.63 16.56
N LYS A 383 0.14 15.71 16.13
CA LYS A 383 0.56 16.23 14.82
C LYS A 383 -0.03 15.45 13.64
N ALA A 384 -0.26 14.16 13.82
CA ALA A 384 -0.78 13.30 12.75
C ALA A 384 -2.31 13.19 12.73
N ARG A 385 -3.03 13.81 13.66
CA ARG A 385 -4.46 13.52 13.91
C ARG A 385 -5.33 13.75 12.67
N GLU A 386 -5.21 14.91 12.02
CA GLU A 386 -6.00 15.23 10.83
C GLU A 386 -5.60 14.35 9.63
N ALA A 387 -4.31 14.11 9.45
CA ALA A 387 -3.82 13.25 8.37
C ALA A 387 -4.33 11.80 8.52
N VAL A 388 -4.37 11.27 9.76
CA VAL A 388 -4.95 9.94 10.03
C VAL A 388 -6.47 9.93 9.83
N ALA A 389 -7.18 10.97 10.26
CA ALA A 389 -8.62 11.08 10.03
C ALA A 389 -8.94 11.09 8.52
N SER A 390 -8.25 11.92 7.74
CA SER A 390 -8.37 11.97 6.28
C SER A 390 -8.04 10.62 5.61
N ALA A 391 -7.00 9.93 6.09
CA ALA A 391 -6.65 8.60 5.60
C ALA A 391 -7.74 7.55 5.91
N ALA A 392 -8.28 7.56 7.12
CA ALA A 392 -9.35 6.66 7.53
C ALA A 392 -10.63 6.91 6.70
N ARG A 393 -10.99 8.18 6.48
CA ARG A 393 -12.09 8.60 5.61
C ARG A 393 -11.94 8.06 4.20
N THR A 394 -10.76 8.21 3.62
CA THR A 394 -10.43 7.70 2.28
C THR A 394 -10.59 6.18 2.19
N LEU A 395 -10.17 5.44 3.22
CA LEU A 395 -10.29 3.98 3.27
C LEU A 395 -11.74 3.52 3.47
N VAL A 396 -12.51 4.19 4.32
CA VAL A 396 -13.94 3.92 4.58
C VAL A 396 -14.83 4.25 3.38
N GLY A 397 -14.45 5.26 2.60
CA GLY A 397 -15.12 5.63 1.36
C GLY A 397 -15.15 4.50 0.32
N ARG A 398 -14.22 3.54 0.41
CA ARG A 398 -14.16 2.35 -0.47
C ARG A 398 -15.11 1.25 0.03
N PRO A 399 -16.19 0.92 -0.71
CA PRO A 399 -17.19 -0.06 -0.25
C PRO A 399 -16.58 -1.41 0.17
N GLU A 400 -15.59 -1.88 -0.57
CA GLU A 400 -14.94 -3.17 -0.36
C GLU A 400 -14.07 -3.25 0.91
N GLN A 401 -13.71 -2.10 1.51
CA GLN A 401 -12.88 -2.02 2.72
C GLN A 401 -13.61 -1.47 3.94
N ARG A 402 -14.77 -0.83 3.74
CA ARG A 402 -15.53 -0.11 4.75
C ARG A 402 -15.71 -0.88 6.06
N VAL A 403 -16.26 -2.10 5.97
CA VAL A 403 -16.54 -2.95 7.14
C VAL A 403 -15.26 -3.28 7.90
N LEU A 404 -14.19 -3.66 7.18
CA LEU A 404 -12.91 -4.00 7.78
C LEU A 404 -12.33 -2.80 8.53
N VAL A 405 -12.27 -1.64 7.88
CA VAL A 405 -11.68 -0.43 8.45
C VAL A 405 -12.44 0.03 9.69
N LEU A 406 -13.78 0.06 9.62
CA LEU A 406 -14.62 0.38 10.78
C LEU A 406 -14.41 -0.59 11.93
N SER A 407 -14.39 -1.90 11.64
CA SER A 407 -14.19 -2.92 12.67
C SER A 407 -12.86 -2.74 13.41
N GLU A 408 -11.77 -2.48 12.68
CA GLU A 408 -10.44 -2.28 13.26
C GLU A 408 -10.39 -1.01 14.13
N ILE A 409 -10.96 0.11 13.67
CA ILE A 409 -11.01 1.37 14.44
C ILE A 409 -11.81 1.21 15.74
N ILE A 410 -12.91 0.45 15.69
CA ILE A 410 -13.73 0.16 16.88
C ILE A 410 -13.02 -0.81 17.83
N ASP A 411 -12.23 -1.73 17.31
CA ASP A 411 -11.38 -2.57 18.15
C ASP A 411 -10.27 -1.73 18.81
N TRP A 412 -9.75 -0.69 18.15
CA TRP A 412 -8.84 0.27 18.79
C TRP A 412 -9.52 1.00 19.94
N SER A 413 -10.76 1.47 19.76
CA SER A 413 -11.54 2.16 20.81
C SER A 413 -11.97 1.24 21.96
N SER A 414 -11.72 -0.07 21.85
CA SER A 414 -11.93 -1.06 22.91
C SER A 414 -10.61 -1.57 23.51
N SER A 415 -9.46 -0.98 23.14
CA SER A 415 -8.13 -1.43 23.56
C SER A 415 -7.89 -1.24 25.06
N ALA A 416 -7.11 -2.16 25.64
CA ALA A 416 -6.60 -2.03 27.00
C ALA A 416 -5.60 -0.86 27.13
N ASP A 417 -4.85 -0.57 26.07
CA ASP A 417 -3.95 0.59 26.01
C ASP A 417 -4.75 1.88 25.87
N GLY A 418 -4.62 2.78 26.86
CA GLY A 418 -5.36 4.04 26.90
C GLY A 418 -5.08 4.98 25.72
N SER A 419 -3.84 5.00 25.19
CA SER A 419 -3.48 5.83 24.05
C SER A 419 -4.16 5.35 22.76
N VAL A 420 -4.17 4.04 22.55
CA VAL A 420 -4.85 3.39 21.41
C VAL A 420 -6.37 3.54 21.53
N ARG A 421 -6.90 3.41 22.75
CA ARG A 421 -8.33 3.56 23.02
C ARG A 421 -8.82 4.97 22.69
N GLN A 422 -8.13 5.99 23.20
CA GLN A 422 -8.43 7.38 22.89
C GLN A 422 -8.30 7.68 21.40
N ALA A 423 -7.26 7.16 20.75
CA ALA A 423 -7.05 7.31 19.31
C ALA A 423 -8.21 6.70 18.50
N GLY A 424 -8.60 5.46 18.79
CA GLY A 424 -9.73 4.80 18.13
C GLY A 424 -11.03 5.58 18.27
N ALA A 425 -11.35 6.02 19.49
CA ALA A 425 -12.54 6.84 19.74
C ALA A 425 -12.50 8.19 18.98
N SER A 426 -11.33 8.85 18.95
CA SER A 426 -11.17 10.13 18.24
C SER A 426 -11.32 9.99 16.72
N ILE A 427 -10.72 8.95 16.12
CA ILE A 427 -10.85 8.67 14.69
C ILE A 427 -12.28 8.25 14.35
N PHE A 428 -12.93 7.45 15.19
CA PHE A 428 -14.35 7.12 15.01
C PHE A 428 -15.21 8.39 14.94
N LEU A 429 -15.03 9.34 15.87
CA LEU A 429 -15.78 10.59 15.84
C LEU A 429 -15.55 11.39 14.55
N ALA A 430 -14.30 11.44 14.08
CA ALA A 430 -13.94 12.13 12.83
C ALA A 430 -14.58 11.48 11.58
N LEU A 431 -14.84 10.17 11.61
CA LEU A 431 -15.56 9.45 10.55
C LEU A 431 -17.08 9.68 10.60
N THR A 432 -17.61 10.02 11.77
CA THR A 432 -19.04 10.27 11.99
C THR A 432 -19.42 11.76 11.99
N ASP A 433 -18.50 12.63 11.59
CA ASP A 433 -18.74 14.07 11.53
C ASP A 433 -19.68 14.42 10.37
N ILE A 434 -20.74 15.18 10.67
CA ILE A 434 -21.79 15.60 9.73
C ILE A 434 -21.32 16.59 8.70
N THR A 435 -20.25 17.30 8.99
CA THR A 435 -19.68 18.25 8.04
C THR A 435 -19.06 17.58 6.81
N ASP A 436 -18.88 16.25 6.85
CA ASP A 436 -18.37 15.45 5.74
C ASP A 436 -19.52 14.85 4.91
N GLN A 437 -19.93 15.60 3.88
CA GLN A 437 -21.19 15.41 3.14
C GLN A 437 -21.27 14.09 2.33
N ASP A 438 -20.14 13.44 2.02
CA ASP A 438 -20.12 12.26 1.14
C ASP A 438 -19.99 10.92 1.90
N LEU A 439 -19.38 10.94 3.09
CA LEU A 439 -19.04 9.71 3.82
C LEU A 439 -20.18 9.16 4.65
N LEU A 440 -20.95 10.02 5.30
CA LEU A 440 -22.06 9.59 6.16
C LEU A 440 -23.20 8.93 5.41
N PRO A 441 -23.66 9.46 4.25
CA PRO A 441 -24.61 8.75 3.42
C PRO A 441 -24.06 7.39 2.98
N SER A 442 -22.76 7.31 2.66
CA SER A 442 -22.11 6.05 2.25
C SER A 442 -22.00 5.03 3.40
N LEU A 443 -21.76 5.48 4.64
CA LEU A 443 -21.77 4.64 5.84
C LEU A 443 -23.16 4.08 6.16
N MET A 444 -24.20 4.79 5.72
CA MET A 444 -25.60 4.50 6.02
C MET A 444 -26.39 3.89 4.86
N ALA A 445 -25.89 4.00 3.63
CA ALA A 445 -26.48 3.41 2.44
C ALA A 445 -26.33 1.88 2.50
N GLY A 446 -27.42 1.19 2.84
CA GLY A 446 -27.60 -0.21 2.48
C GLY A 446 -28.13 -0.26 1.06
N GLU A 447 -27.47 -0.99 0.16
CA GLU A 447 -27.97 -1.17 -1.22
C GLU A 447 -29.34 -1.87 -1.24
N THR A 448 -29.73 -2.55 -0.16
CA THR A 448 -31.10 -2.97 0.17
C THR A 448 -31.28 -3.16 1.69
N PRO A 449 -32.52 -3.14 2.23
CA PRO A 449 -32.81 -3.33 3.66
C PRO A 449 -32.45 -4.72 4.23
N ASP A 450 -32.15 -5.69 3.36
CA ASP A 450 -31.88 -7.10 3.71
C ASP A 450 -30.38 -7.46 3.57
N ASP A 451 -29.52 -6.45 3.40
CA ASP A 451 -28.08 -6.65 3.29
C ASP A 451 -27.44 -6.83 4.67
N SER A 452 -26.89 -8.04 4.90
CA SER A 452 -26.11 -8.39 6.08
C SER A 452 -24.96 -7.41 6.39
N ALA A 453 -24.38 -6.76 5.38
CA ALA A 453 -23.31 -5.79 5.54
C ALA A 453 -23.81 -4.47 6.16
N SER A 454 -25.01 -4.01 5.79
CA SER A 454 -25.64 -2.81 6.37
C SER A 454 -25.98 -3.01 7.85
N THR A 455 -26.50 -4.19 8.20
CA THR A 455 -26.78 -4.56 9.60
C THR A 455 -25.51 -4.55 10.45
N LEU A 456 -24.41 -5.12 9.92
CA LEU A 456 -23.14 -5.16 10.61
C LEU A 456 -22.53 -3.75 10.77
N ALA A 457 -22.60 -2.91 9.74
CA ALA A 457 -22.16 -1.52 9.82
C ALA A 457 -22.93 -0.74 10.90
N ARG A 458 -24.25 -0.94 11.01
CA ARG A 458 -25.08 -0.33 12.07
C ARG A 458 -24.66 -0.78 13.47
N GLN A 459 -24.37 -2.07 13.66
CA GLN A 459 -23.88 -2.59 14.93
C GLN A 459 -22.51 -2.01 15.30
N LEU A 460 -21.63 -1.89 14.32
CA LEU A 460 -20.33 -1.25 14.47
C LEU A 460 -20.47 0.23 14.88
N LEU A 461 -21.36 1.00 14.24
CA LEU A 461 -21.63 2.39 14.64
C LEU A 461 -22.10 2.49 16.10
N VAL A 462 -23.03 1.64 16.52
CA VAL A 462 -23.50 1.63 17.92
C VAL A 462 -22.36 1.31 18.89
N ARG A 463 -21.50 0.33 18.57
CA ARG A 463 -20.35 -0.02 19.40
C ARG A 463 -19.33 1.12 19.46
N GLY A 464 -19.04 1.77 18.33
CA GLY A 464 -18.14 2.92 18.24
C GLY A 464 -18.61 4.11 19.07
N TRP A 465 -19.89 4.49 18.96
CA TRP A 465 -20.48 5.57 19.75
C TRP A 465 -20.42 5.29 21.24
N ARG A 466 -20.75 4.06 21.67
CA ARG A 466 -20.64 3.67 23.08
C ARG A 466 -19.20 3.73 23.58
N ALA A 467 -18.23 3.27 22.79
CA ALA A 467 -16.82 3.37 23.14
C ALA A 467 -16.37 4.83 23.27
N ALA A 468 -16.82 5.72 22.37
CA ALA A 468 -16.51 7.15 22.43
C ALA A 468 -17.13 7.86 23.66
N LEU A 469 -18.34 7.46 24.08
CA LEU A 469 -18.98 7.97 25.30
C LEU A 469 -18.29 7.50 26.58
N LEU A 470 -17.67 6.32 26.57
CA LEU A 470 -16.94 5.78 27.72
C LEU A 470 -15.53 6.38 27.86
N GLU A 471 -14.97 6.97 26.80
CA GLU A 471 -13.64 7.55 26.82
C GLU A 471 -13.68 9.03 27.25
N PRO A 472 -13.17 9.39 28.45
CA PRO A 472 -13.38 10.70 29.04
C PRO A 472 -12.89 11.87 28.19
N ALA A 473 -11.80 11.66 27.43
CA ALA A 473 -11.20 12.70 26.59
C ALA A 473 -12.06 13.08 25.38
N VAL A 474 -13.04 12.27 25.00
CA VAL A 474 -13.85 12.44 23.78
C VAL A 474 -15.37 12.38 24.02
N ALA A 475 -15.83 12.02 25.21
CA ALA A 475 -17.25 11.86 25.53
C ALA A 475 -18.11 13.12 25.24
N GLU A 476 -17.64 14.32 25.60
CA GLU A 476 -18.36 15.57 25.32
C GLU A 476 -18.44 15.88 23.82
N ALA A 477 -17.36 15.61 23.07
CA ALA A 477 -17.37 15.73 21.61
C ALA A 477 -18.34 14.71 20.99
N ALA A 478 -18.38 13.48 21.51
CA ALA A 478 -19.31 12.45 21.06
C ALA A 478 -20.78 12.85 21.26
N LEU A 479 -21.12 13.41 22.42
CA LEU A 479 -22.47 13.93 22.69
C LEU A 479 -22.84 15.09 21.77
N THR A 480 -21.89 15.97 21.48
CA THR A 480 -22.07 17.10 20.56
C THR A 480 -22.34 16.61 19.14
N SER A 481 -21.56 15.63 18.66
CA SER A 481 -21.77 15.03 17.35
C SER A 481 -23.10 14.27 17.25
N LEU A 482 -23.50 13.52 18.28
CA LEU A 482 -24.83 12.89 18.34
C LEU A 482 -25.98 13.91 18.33
N ALA A 483 -25.79 15.07 18.98
CA ALA A 483 -26.78 16.14 18.93
C ALA A 483 -26.90 16.69 17.50
N ALA A 484 -25.77 16.91 16.81
CA ALA A 484 -25.76 17.32 15.40
C ALA A 484 -26.46 16.28 14.50
N TRP A 485 -26.32 14.98 14.78
CA TRP A 485 -27.05 13.91 14.07
C TRP A 485 -28.55 14.03 14.22
N LEU A 486 -29.03 14.32 15.42
CA LEU A 486 -30.45 14.54 15.64
C LEU A 486 -30.94 15.81 14.93
N ASP A 487 -30.12 16.87 14.91
CA ASP A 487 -30.50 18.18 14.34
C ASP A 487 -30.36 18.26 12.80
N SER A 488 -29.63 17.34 12.15
CA SER A 488 -29.35 17.36 10.70
C SER A 488 -30.49 16.84 9.82
N SER A 489 -30.83 17.58 8.77
CA SER A 489 -31.81 17.18 7.75
C SER A 489 -31.27 16.18 6.72
N GLU A 490 -29.95 15.99 6.64
CA GLU A 490 -29.31 15.13 5.64
C GLU A 490 -29.44 13.64 5.96
N LEU A 491 -29.67 13.31 7.24
CA LEU A 491 -29.78 11.94 7.71
C LEU A 491 -31.26 11.53 7.86
N PRO A 492 -31.73 10.40 7.30
CA PRO A 492 -33.11 9.97 7.42
C PRO A 492 -33.46 9.43 8.83
N ASP A 493 -34.72 9.63 9.25
CA ASP A 493 -35.24 9.21 10.56
C ASP A 493 -35.05 7.71 10.82
N ASP A 494 -35.28 6.87 9.79
CA ASP A 494 -35.19 5.39 9.85
C ASP A 494 -33.77 4.87 10.11
N THR A 495 -32.79 5.77 10.05
CA THR A 495 -31.37 5.47 10.22
C THR A 495 -30.83 6.09 11.50
N VAL A 496 -31.13 7.37 11.75
CA VAL A 496 -30.64 8.09 12.95
C VAL A 496 -31.30 7.56 14.23
N LEU A 497 -32.62 7.44 14.24
CA LEU A 497 -33.35 7.10 15.47
C LEU A 497 -32.96 5.71 16.01
N PRO A 498 -32.88 4.63 15.20
CA PRO A 498 -32.49 3.32 15.71
C PRO A 498 -31.05 3.29 16.26
N VAL A 499 -30.12 3.99 15.61
CA VAL A 499 -28.72 4.05 16.07
C VAL A 499 -28.64 4.80 17.39
N VAL A 500 -29.19 6.01 17.48
CA VAL A 500 -29.14 6.83 18.70
C VAL A 500 -29.87 6.14 19.86
N ALA A 501 -31.04 5.54 19.60
CA ALA A 501 -31.77 4.75 20.60
C ALA A 501 -30.94 3.59 21.13
N ALA A 502 -30.26 2.85 20.25
CA ALA A 502 -29.39 1.75 20.64
C ALA A 502 -28.17 2.23 21.44
N VAL A 503 -27.56 3.36 21.07
CA VAL A 503 -26.40 3.94 21.77
C VAL A 503 -26.79 4.33 23.21
N ILE A 504 -27.87 5.09 23.37
CA ILE A 504 -28.31 5.62 24.67
C ILE A 504 -28.86 4.51 25.58
N ARG A 505 -29.37 3.40 25.01
CA ARG A 505 -29.81 2.24 25.78
C ARG A 505 -28.66 1.71 26.64
N GLY A 506 -28.85 1.73 27.96
CA GLY A 506 -27.82 1.35 28.95
C GLY A 506 -26.97 2.51 29.49
N HIS A 507 -27.11 3.72 28.95
CA HIS A 507 -26.41 4.94 29.40
C HIS A 507 -27.40 5.99 29.98
N LEU A 508 -28.67 5.60 30.17
CA LEU A 508 -29.70 6.41 30.80
C LEU A 508 -29.31 6.70 32.26
N GLY A 509 -28.88 7.93 32.53
CA GLY A 509 -28.40 8.36 33.85
C GLY A 509 -26.98 8.91 33.86
N GLN A 510 -26.21 8.75 32.78
CA GLN A 510 -24.92 9.41 32.64
C GLN A 510 -25.09 10.92 32.42
N GLN A 511 -24.19 11.72 32.99
CA GLN A 511 -24.14 13.16 32.75
C GLN A 511 -23.96 13.42 31.24
N GLY A 512 -24.74 14.34 30.69
CA GLY A 512 -24.70 14.70 29.26
C GLY A 512 -25.77 14.01 28.38
N VAL A 513 -26.14 12.76 28.66
CA VAL A 513 -27.22 12.06 27.91
C VAL A 513 -28.57 12.75 28.11
N ALA A 514 -28.85 13.23 29.31
CA ALA A 514 -30.05 14.04 29.58
C ALA A 514 -30.07 15.34 28.76
N ARG A 515 -28.92 16.00 28.58
CA ARG A 515 -28.79 17.20 27.74
C ARG A 515 -29.02 16.87 26.26
N LEU A 516 -28.53 15.72 25.80
CA LEU A 516 -28.76 15.24 24.44
C LEU A 516 -30.26 15.02 24.17
N LEU A 517 -31.00 14.41 25.11
CA LEU A 517 -32.43 14.11 25.00
C LEU A 517 -33.32 15.36 25.12
N VAL A 518 -32.98 16.29 26.01
CA VAL A 518 -33.74 17.55 26.18
C VAL A 518 -33.47 18.52 25.01
N GLY A 519 -32.28 18.47 24.42
CA GLY A 519 -31.83 19.42 23.42
C GLY A 519 -31.34 20.73 24.05
N SER A 520 -30.96 21.67 23.19
CA SER A 520 -30.50 23.01 23.60
C SER A 520 -31.36 24.09 22.94
N SER A 521 -31.17 25.35 23.35
CA SER A 521 -31.82 26.50 22.69
C SER A 521 -31.55 26.58 21.19
N ASN A 522 -30.47 25.95 20.71
CA ASN A 522 -30.03 25.96 19.33
C ASN A 522 -30.52 24.74 18.53
N SER A 523 -31.31 23.85 19.13
CA SER A 523 -31.83 22.65 18.44
C SER A 523 -32.88 22.99 17.39
N THR A 524 -32.76 22.36 16.22
CA THR A 524 -33.68 22.57 15.09
C THR A 524 -35.08 22.03 15.42
N GLU A 525 -36.11 22.48 14.70
CA GLU A 525 -37.47 21.94 14.88
C GLU A 525 -37.52 20.42 14.59
N LEU A 526 -36.81 19.99 13.54
CA LEU A 526 -36.64 18.57 13.22
C LEU A 526 -35.95 17.82 14.36
N GLY A 527 -34.86 18.36 14.90
CA GLY A 527 -34.14 17.74 16.00
C GLY A 527 -34.96 17.68 17.30
N ARG A 528 -35.83 18.67 17.56
CA ARG A 528 -36.80 18.61 18.67
C ARG A 528 -37.82 17.48 18.47
N ALA A 529 -38.38 17.36 17.27
CA ALA A 529 -39.31 16.27 16.94
C ALA A 529 -38.66 14.88 17.07
N ARG A 530 -37.42 14.71 16.60
CA ARG A 530 -36.65 13.46 16.73
C ARG A 530 -36.37 13.08 18.19
N ARG A 531 -35.99 14.05 19.02
CA ARG A 531 -35.78 13.83 20.46
C ARG A 531 -37.07 13.38 21.17
N HIS A 532 -38.21 13.96 20.81
CA HIS A 532 -39.52 13.51 21.34
C HIS A 532 -39.80 12.04 20.94
N LYS A 533 -39.68 11.71 19.64
CA LYS A 533 -39.82 10.33 19.15
C LYS A 533 -38.86 9.36 19.87
N LEU A 534 -37.63 9.79 20.10
CA LEU A 534 -36.60 8.99 20.76
C LEU A 534 -36.95 8.71 22.23
N VAL A 535 -37.45 9.71 22.96
CA VAL A 535 -37.94 9.54 24.33
C VAL A 535 -39.13 8.58 24.38
N ASP A 536 -40.11 8.76 23.48
CA ASP A 536 -41.27 7.87 23.36
C ASP A 536 -40.85 6.42 23.10
N GLN A 537 -39.89 6.19 22.19
CA GLN A 537 -39.34 4.87 21.89
C GLN A 537 -38.63 4.26 23.10
N LEU A 538 -37.84 5.04 23.84
CA LEU A 538 -37.12 4.56 25.02
C LEU A 538 -38.07 4.18 26.16
N ILE A 539 -39.16 4.94 26.36
CA ILE A 539 -40.20 4.67 27.36
C ILE A 539 -41.00 3.42 26.96
N TYR A 540 -41.46 3.33 25.71
CA TYR A 540 -42.28 2.21 25.24
C TYR A 540 -41.53 0.88 25.28
N THR A 541 -40.23 0.88 25.00
CA THR A 541 -39.41 -0.34 25.03
C THR A 541 -39.13 -0.83 26.46
N GLN A 542 -39.13 0.07 27.47
CA GLN A 542 -39.06 -0.34 28.89
C GLN A 542 -40.40 -0.86 29.42
N ALA A 543 -41.52 -0.51 28.80
CA ALA A 543 -42.86 -0.93 29.18
C ALA A 543 -43.32 -2.26 28.53
N ALA A 544 -42.54 -2.84 27.61
CA ALA A 544 -42.84 -4.13 27.00
C ALA A 544 -42.62 -5.26 28.03
N PRO A 545 -43.64 -6.11 28.31
CA PRO A 545 -43.46 -7.24 29.22
C PRO A 545 -42.47 -8.25 28.64
N PRO A 546 -41.72 -9.00 29.48
CA PRO A 546 -40.87 -10.07 29.00
C PRO A 546 -41.75 -11.07 28.24
N THR A 547 -41.50 -11.21 26.95
CA THR A 547 -42.16 -12.23 26.13
C THR A 547 -41.83 -13.59 26.74
N GLU A 548 -42.87 -14.30 27.16
CA GLU A 548 -42.78 -15.64 27.73
C GLU A 548 -41.93 -16.53 26.80
N LEU A 549 -40.70 -16.81 27.23
CA LEU A 549 -39.97 -17.98 26.80
C LEU A 549 -40.85 -19.18 27.14
N GLY A 550 -41.33 -19.85 26.10
CA GLY A 550 -42.17 -21.03 26.19
C GLY A 550 -41.65 -21.98 27.26
N THR A 551 -42.50 -22.24 28.24
CA THR A 551 -42.37 -23.32 29.21
C THR A 551 -42.33 -24.64 28.45
N GLY A 552 -41.11 -25.06 28.11
CA GLY A 552 -40.79 -26.43 27.76
C GLY A 552 -41.18 -27.32 28.93
N ARG A 553 -42.30 -28.01 28.74
CA ARG A 553 -42.88 -29.04 29.60
C ARG A 553 -41.81 -30.08 29.95
N GLU A 554 -41.28 -30.04 31.18
CA GLU A 554 -40.60 -31.19 31.78
C GLU A 554 -41.65 -32.26 32.11
N PRO A 555 -41.50 -33.51 31.64
CA PRO A 555 -42.33 -34.60 32.12
C PRO A 555 -41.78 -35.07 33.48
N THR A 556 -42.51 -34.76 34.54
CA THR A 556 -42.42 -35.42 35.84
C THR A 556 -42.67 -36.91 35.66
N GLY A 557 -41.65 -37.73 35.89
CA GLY A 557 -41.77 -39.17 36.03
C GLY A 557 -41.27 -39.60 37.39
N GLU A 558 -42.15 -39.66 38.39
CA GLU A 558 -41.92 -40.47 39.58
C GLU A 558 -43.24 -40.81 40.30
N GLU A 559 -43.67 -42.06 40.16
CA GLU A 559 -44.58 -42.84 41.04
C GLU A 559 -44.75 -44.21 40.35
N THR A 560 -44.60 -45.40 40.95
CA THR A 560 -44.31 -45.85 42.30
C THR A 560 -43.91 -47.34 42.20
N ARG A 561 -43.18 -47.85 43.19
CA ARG A 561 -42.79 -49.26 43.33
C ARG A 561 -43.99 -50.19 43.62
N SER A 562 -43.80 -51.47 43.24
CA SER A 562 -44.12 -52.71 43.98
C SER A 562 -45.29 -53.57 43.46
N ALA A 563 -44.98 -54.75 42.90
CA ALA A 563 -45.35 -56.06 43.45
C ALA A 563 -44.88 -57.24 42.56
N ALA A 564 -44.34 -58.27 43.24
CA ALA A 564 -44.05 -59.64 42.81
C ALA A 564 -42.88 -59.89 41.84
#